data_AF-A0A930E7N2-F1
#
_entry.id   AF-A0A930E7N2-F1
#
_cell.length_a   1.000
_cell.length_b   1.000
_cell.length_c   1.000
_cell.angle_alpha   90.00
_cell.angle_beta   90.00
_cell.angle_gamma   90.00
#
_symmetry.space_group_name_H-M   'P 1'
#
loop_
_entity.id
_entity.type
_entity.pdbx_description
1 polymer ?
#
loop_
_entity_poly.entity_id
_entity_poly.type
_entity_poly.pdbx_seq_one_letter_code
_entity_poly.pdbx_strand_id
1 'polypeptide(L)'
;MAIKMMSWENQKLIYWFIDCFAYYLADKDISNLSSKEKTGISDYYRFQAKEKLKKLYIRASGKSLKGYEPFKNLNEKLEKKIIEVLEKKYTNKNKSKIILDSLMKFVIEEMQLLLIKLEGTFSLALKLVTNQEAIEFTNFLFDYFMDNEIPMWNQMHELYRKQNNRKWVYWMLKKKICVITGKPNAQLAHISKSAGALGGYRFDGGIGNSYLPLSAEWHIGVDHGVGGGRKKLMAKLREIYVEPFQIKTSEEVKELKKIYPGHFRAFKEKGVNNECTKQD
;
A
#
# COMPACT_ATOMS: atom_id res chain seq x y z
N MET A 1 -18.17 -0.17 -18.94
CA MET A 1 -16.98 0.67 -18.68
C MET A 1 -15.80 -0.11 -19.21
N ALA A 2 -14.93 0.52 -20.01
CA ALA A 2 -13.76 -0.15 -20.57
C ALA A 2 -12.83 -0.62 -19.45
N ILE A 3 -12.27 -1.82 -19.60
CA ILE A 3 -11.29 -2.34 -18.64
C ILE A 3 -10.05 -1.47 -18.72
N LYS A 4 -9.70 -0.86 -17.60
CA LYS A 4 -8.48 -0.10 -17.50
C LYS A 4 -7.31 -1.07 -17.30
N MET A 5 -6.49 -1.21 -18.33
CA MET A 5 -5.26 -2.00 -18.27
C MET A 5 -4.17 -1.27 -17.49
N MET A 6 -3.18 -2.01 -17.01
CA MET A 6 -1.99 -1.47 -16.35
C MET A 6 -1.34 -0.40 -17.23
N SER A 7 -0.98 0.73 -16.64
CA SER A 7 -0.24 1.79 -17.33
C SER A 7 1.27 1.51 -17.33
N TRP A 8 1.99 2.21 -18.21
CA TRP A 8 3.45 2.15 -18.27
C TRP A 8 4.11 2.60 -16.96
N GLU A 9 3.54 3.58 -16.26
CA GLU A 9 4.03 4.08 -14.98
C GLU A 9 3.92 3.02 -13.87
N ASN A 10 2.79 2.32 -13.80
CA ASN A 10 2.61 1.21 -12.85
C ASN A 10 3.59 0.07 -13.15
N GLN A 11 3.73 -0.29 -14.43
CA GLN A 11 4.68 -1.32 -14.82
C GLN A 11 6.11 -0.91 -14.45
N LYS A 12 6.51 0.33 -14.75
CA LYS A 12 7.83 0.87 -14.39
C LYS A 12 8.09 0.78 -12.89
N LEU A 13 7.11 1.13 -12.06
CA LEU A 13 7.24 1.02 -10.60
C LEU A 13 7.42 -0.45 -10.15
N ILE A 14 6.64 -1.39 -10.71
CA ILE A 14 6.81 -2.82 -10.43
C ILE A 14 8.23 -3.30 -10.81
N TYR A 15 8.75 -2.89 -11.97
CA TYR A 15 10.10 -3.26 -12.38
C TYR A 15 11.18 -2.58 -11.52
N TRP A 16 10.92 -1.41 -10.94
CA TRP A 16 11.81 -0.80 -9.95
C TRP A 16 11.88 -1.60 -8.65
N PHE A 17 10.76 -2.16 -8.16
CA PHE A 17 10.78 -3.11 -7.05
C PHE A 17 11.62 -4.34 -7.42
N ILE A 18 11.36 -4.95 -8.58
CA ILE A 18 12.13 -6.11 -9.05
C ILE A 18 13.63 -5.82 -9.06
N ASP A 19 14.04 -4.65 -9.55
CA ASP A 19 15.44 -4.24 -9.58
C ASP A 19 16.01 -4.08 -8.16
N CYS A 20 15.32 -3.39 -7.25
CA CYS A 20 15.74 -3.26 -5.85
C CYS A 20 15.91 -4.62 -5.16
N PHE A 21 14.97 -5.54 -5.35
CA PHE A 21 15.08 -6.88 -4.79
C PHE A 21 16.22 -7.68 -5.42
N ALA A 22 16.54 -7.44 -6.69
CA ALA A 22 17.72 -8.04 -7.31
C ALA A 22 19.00 -7.60 -6.60
N TYR A 23 19.16 -6.31 -6.26
CA TYR A 23 20.32 -5.84 -5.48
C TYR A 23 20.38 -6.51 -4.11
N TYR A 24 19.25 -6.60 -3.42
CA TYR A 24 19.16 -7.32 -2.16
C TYR A 24 19.57 -8.80 -2.29
N LEU A 25 19.13 -9.51 -3.33
CA LEU A 25 19.54 -10.89 -3.59
C LEU A 25 21.04 -11.02 -3.94
N ALA A 26 21.65 -9.95 -4.45
CA ALA A 26 23.06 -9.89 -4.80
C ALA A 26 23.95 -9.36 -3.66
N ASP A 27 23.38 -9.16 -2.46
CA ASP A 27 24.05 -8.59 -1.29
C ASP A 27 24.69 -7.22 -1.56
N LYS A 28 23.98 -6.38 -2.33
CA LYS A 28 24.38 -5.01 -2.64
C LYS A 28 23.45 -4.02 -1.95
N ASP A 29 24.01 -3.24 -1.02
CA ASP A 29 23.24 -2.20 -0.34
C ASP A 29 22.98 -1.01 -1.27
N ILE A 30 21.71 -0.62 -1.37
CA ILE A 30 21.25 0.54 -2.13
C ILE A 30 20.61 1.60 -1.24
N SER A 31 20.72 1.44 0.08
CA SER A 31 20.17 2.36 1.06
C SER A 31 20.70 3.77 0.84
N ASN A 32 19.79 4.75 0.83
CA ASN A 32 20.08 6.17 0.61
C ASN A 32 20.65 6.52 -0.78
N LEU A 33 20.76 5.57 -1.71
CA LEU A 33 21.22 5.84 -3.06
C LEU A 33 20.06 6.26 -3.97
N SER A 34 20.40 7.08 -4.96
CA SER A 34 19.55 7.40 -6.09
C SER A 34 19.62 6.28 -7.12
N SER A 35 18.53 6.02 -7.86
CA SER A 35 18.56 5.13 -9.03
C SER A 35 19.57 5.55 -10.12
N LYS A 36 20.12 6.77 -10.06
CA LYS A 36 21.20 7.26 -10.94
C LYS A 36 22.57 6.71 -10.56
N GLU A 37 22.74 6.29 -9.32
CA GLU A 37 23.98 5.74 -8.75
C GLU A 37 24.02 4.20 -8.85
N LYS A 38 23.08 3.62 -9.61
CA LYS A 38 22.94 2.17 -9.79
C LYS A 38 24.23 1.55 -10.33
N THR A 39 24.70 0.48 -9.70
CA THR A 39 25.83 -0.29 -10.22
C THR A 39 25.35 -1.36 -11.20
N GLY A 40 26.25 -2.04 -11.91
CA GLY A 40 25.84 -3.17 -12.74
C GLY A 40 25.25 -4.30 -11.89
N ILE A 41 24.08 -4.82 -12.27
CA ILE A 41 23.53 -6.07 -11.74
C ILE A 41 23.18 -7.02 -12.89
N SER A 42 23.49 -8.30 -12.70
CA SER A 42 23.27 -9.34 -13.72
C SER A 42 21.78 -9.60 -13.96
N ASP A 43 21.46 -10.04 -15.18
CA ASP A 43 20.09 -10.42 -15.52
C ASP A 43 19.61 -11.66 -14.78
N TYR A 44 20.53 -12.50 -14.30
CA TYR A 44 20.22 -13.63 -13.42
C TYR A 44 19.49 -13.17 -12.15
N TYR A 45 20.02 -12.18 -11.44
CA TYR A 45 19.38 -11.66 -10.21
C TYR A 45 18.04 -10.97 -10.51
N ARG A 46 17.93 -10.25 -11.65
CA ARG A 46 16.64 -9.64 -12.05
C ARG A 46 15.58 -10.69 -12.36
N PHE A 47 15.95 -11.75 -13.07
CA PHE A 47 15.06 -12.88 -13.35
C PHE A 47 14.61 -13.56 -12.06
N GLN A 48 15.55 -13.88 -11.16
CA GLN A 48 15.22 -14.49 -9.87
C GLN A 48 14.34 -13.59 -9.01
N ALA A 49 14.63 -12.29 -8.96
CA ALA A 49 13.85 -11.33 -8.20
C ALA A 49 12.40 -11.27 -8.71
N LYS A 50 12.23 -11.15 -10.03
CA LYS A 50 10.90 -11.16 -10.67
C LYS A 50 10.11 -12.41 -10.30
N GLU A 51 10.70 -13.59 -10.48
CA GLU A 51 10.00 -14.85 -10.21
C GLU A 51 9.70 -15.07 -8.73
N LYS A 52 10.63 -14.76 -7.83
CA LYS A 52 10.42 -14.87 -6.38
C LYS A 52 9.30 -13.94 -5.91
N LEU A 53 9.33 -12.67 -6.29
CA LEU A 53 8.32 -11.70 -5.86
C LEU A 53 6.91 -12.06 -6.35
N LYS A 54 6.79 -12.54 -7.59
CA LYS A 54 5.50 -13.01 -8.14
C LYS A 54 4.97 -14.23 -7.38
N LYS A 55 5.83 -15.20 -7.07
CA LYS A 55 5.46 -16.39 -6.29
C LYS A 55 5.05 -16.05 -4.86
N LEU A 56 5.77 -15.11 -4.23
CA LEU A 56 5.42 -14.59 -2.91
C LEU A 56 4.03 -13.92 -2.93
N TYR A 57 3.74 -13.13 -3.96
CA TYR A 57 2.41 -12.51 -4.12
C TYR A 57 1.30 -13.54 -4.28
N ILE A 58 1.49 -14.57 -5.12
CA ILE A 58 0.48 -15.63 -5.30
C ILE A 58 0.17 -16.30 -3.95
N ARG A 59 1.22 -16.66 -3.18
CA ARG A 59 1.06 -17.24 -1.84
C ARG A 59 0.30 -16.32 -0.90
N ALA A 60 0.64 -15.03 -0.87
CA ALA A 60 0.00 -14.04 -0.01
C ALA A 60 -1.44 -13.71 -0.43
N SER A 61 -1.74 -13.77 -1.73
CA SER A 61 -3.06 -13.44 -2.27
C SER A 61 -4.15 -14.45 -1.92
N GLY A 62 -3.79 -15.63 -1.41
CA GLY A 62 -4.74 -16.71 -1.12
C GLY A 62 -5.43 -17.28 -2.36
N LYS A 63 -4.96 -16.96 -3.58
CA LYS A 63 -5.47 -17.52 -4.83
C LYS A 63 -5.22 -19.04 -4.86
N SER A 64 -6.22 -19.80 -4.43
CA SER A 64 -6.22 -21.27 -4.54
C SER A 64 -6.72 -21.67 -5.93
N LEU A 65 -5.95 -22.54 -6.60
CA LEU A 65 -6.35 -23.14 -7.87
C LEU A 65 -6.94 -24.55 -7.69
N LYS A 66 -7.29 -24.94 -6.46
CA LYS A 66 -7.88 -26.25 -6.19
C LYS A 66 -9.22 -26.36 -6.93
N GLY A 67 -9.33 -27.32 -7.85
CA GLY A 67 -10.52 -27.49 -8.69
C GLY A 67 -10.65 -26.49 -9.85
N TYR A 68 -9.64 -25.66 -10.10
CA TYR A 68 -9.63 -24.80 -11.29
C TYR A 68 -9.48 -25.66 -12.56
N GLU A 69 -10.50 -25.58 -13.41
CA GLU A 69 -10.55 -26.19 -14.74
C GLU A 69 -10.62 -25.06 -15.78
N PRO A 70 -9.60 -24.91 -16.64
CA PRO A 70 -9.52 -23.80 -17.57
C PRO A 70 -10.76 -23.68 -18.45
N PHE A 71 -11.29 -22.46 -18.60
CA PHE A 71 -12.40 -22.15 -19.49
C PHE A 71 -13.73 -22.88 -19.22
N LYS A 72 -13.87 -23.65 -18.12
CA LYS A 72 -15.04 -24.49 -17.81
C LYS A 72 -16.38 -23.73 -17.91
N ASN A 73 -16.41 -22.48 -17.44
CA ASN A 73 -17.62 -21.66 -17.38
C ASN A 73 -17.64 -20.51 -18.39
N LEU A 74 -16.83 -20.60 -19.46
CA LEU A 74 -16.77 -19.57 -20.51
C LEU A 74 -18.14 -19.31 -21.12
N ASN A 75 -18.80 -20.36 -21.62
CA ASN A 75 -20.07 -20.25 -22.34
C ASN A 75 -21.16 -19.65 -21.43
N GLU A 76 -21.33 -20.21 -20.23
CA GLU A 76 -22.33 -19.74 -19.25
C GLU A 76 -22.13 -18.27 -18.88
N LYS A 77 -20.89 -17.86 -18.57
CA LYS A 77 -20.58 -16.46 -18.21
C LYS A 77 -20.83 -15.50 -19.36
N LEU A 78 -20.43 -15.87 -20.58
CA LEU A 78 -20.64 -15.04 -21.76
C LEU A 78 -22.12 -14.92 -22.10
N GLU A 79 -22.85 -16.03 -22.12
CA GLU A 79 -24.29 -16.05 -22.40
C GLU A 79 -25.05 -15.18 -21.41
N LYS A 80 -24.81 -15.36 -20.10
CA LYS A 80 -25.38 -14.51 -19.05
C LYS A 80 -25.08 -13.03 -19.29
N LYS A 81 -23.85 -12.70 -19.67
CA LYS A 81 -23.47 -11.30 -19.92
C LYS A 81 -24.12 -10.73 -21.18
N ILE A 82 -24.24 -11.52 -22.23
CA ILE A 82 -24.91 -11.14 -23.47
C ILE A 82 -26.38 -10.83 -23.18
N ILE A 83 -27.10 -11.73 -22.50
CA ILE A 83 -28.50 -11.54 -22.11
C ILE A 83 -28.65 -10.25 -21.27
N GLU A 84 -27.84 -10.10 -20.22
CA GLU A 84 -27.85 -8.90 -19.35
C GLU A 84 -27.68 -7.60 -20.16
N VAL A 85 -26.81 -7.58 -21.17
CA VAL A 85 -26.55 -6.39 -22.00
C VAL A 85 -27.65 -6.17 -23.04
N LEU A 86 -28.23 -7.23 -23.60
CA LEU A 86 -29.31 -7.15 -24.58
C LEU A 86 -30.56 -6.52 -23.98
N GLU A 87 -30.88 -6.80 -22.71
CA GLU A 87 -32.01 -6.24 -21.98
C GLU A 87 -31.86 -4.74 -21.66
N LYS A 88 -30.64 -4.19 -21.70
CA LYS A 88 -30.42 -2.76 -21.41
C LYS A 88 -30.81 -1.87 -22.59
N LYS A 89 -31.33 -0.67 -22.27
CA LYS A 89 -31.62 0.40 -23.23
C LYS A 89 -30.33 1.14 -23.67
N TYR A 90 -29.40 0.41 -24.29
CA TYR A 90 -28.18 0.97 -24.89
C TYR A 90 -28.23 0.89 -26.42
N THR A 91 -27.48 1.75 -27.10
CA THR A 91 -27.27 1.64 -28.55
C THR A 91 -26.54 0.34 -28.87
N ASN A 92 -26.74 -0.20 -30.08
CA ASN A 92 -26.04 -1.41 -30.54
C ASN A 92 -24.52 -1.28 -30.41
N LYS A 93 -23.96 -0.12 -30.77
CA LYS A 93 -22.52 0.17 -30.60
C LYS A 93 -22.06 0.03 -29.15
N ASN A 94 -22.84 0.55 -28.19
CA ASN A 94 -22.51 0.45 -26.78
C ASN A 94 -22.66 -0.98 -26.26
N LYS A 95 -23.69 -1.71 -26.68
CA LYS A 95 -23.88 -3.13 -26.35
C LYS A 95 -22.68 -3.97 -26.81
N SER A 96 -22.30 -3.85 -28.10
CA SER A 96 -21.14 -4.54 -28.66
C SER A 96 -19.86 -4.24 -27.89
N LYS A 97 -19.62 -2.96 -27.52
CA LYS A 97 -18.46 -2.57 -26.73
C LYS A 97 -18.45 -3.23 -25.34
N ILE A 98 -19.58 -3.25 -24.63
CA ILE A 98 -19.67 -3.87 -23.30
C ILE A 98 -19.43 -5.38 -23.37
N ILE A 99 -19.97 -6.05 -24.40
CA ILE A 99 -19.76 -7.49 -24.63
C ILE A 99 -18.29 -7.76 -24.92
N LEU A 100 -17.69 -7.00 -25.84
CA LEU A 100 -16.26 -7.12 -26.18
C LEU A 100 -15.37 -6.88 -24.96
N ASP A 101 -15.63 -5.84 -24.18
CA ASP A 101 -14.89 -5.56 -22.94
C ASP A 101 -15.02 -6.77 -21.99
N SER A 102 -16.22 -7.32 -21.82
CA SER A 102 -16.44 -8.47 -20.92
C SER A 102 -15.71 -9.73 -21.37
N LEU A 103 -15.70 -10.01 -22.68
CA LEU A 103 -14.92 -11.11 -23.26
C LEU A 103 -13.42 -10.92 -23.03
N MET A 104 -12.91 -9.71 -23.30
CA MET A 104 -11.50 -9.39 -23.06
C MET A 104 -11.13 -9.57 -21.59
N LYS A 105 -12.00 -9.17 -20.65
CA LYS A 105 -11.79 -9.40 -19.20
C LYS A 105 -11.60 -10.88 -18.91
N PHE A 106 -12.55 -11.67 -19.40
CA PHE A 106 -12.60 -13.09 -19.13
C PHE A 106 -11.34 -13.79 -19.67
N VAL A 107 -10.96 -13.50 -20.91
CA VAL A 107 -9.76 -14.08 -21.52
C VAL A 107 -8.52 -13.71 -20.73
N ILE A 108 -8.37 -12.45 -20.32
CA ILE A 108 -7.22 -12.01 -19.50
C ILE A 108 -7.18 -12.76 -18.17
N GLU A 109 -8.30 -12.85 -17.46
CA GLU A 109 -8.40 -13.55 -16.18
C GLU A 109 -8.07 -15.05 -16.32
N GLU A 110 -8.63 -15.74 -17.31
CA GLU A 110 -8.34 -17.16 -17.58
C GLU A 110 -6.87 -17.38 -17.98
N MET A 111 -6.29 -16.51 -18.82
CA MET A 111 -4.88 -16.62 -19.18
C MET A 111 -3.97 -16.46 -17.95
N GLN A 112 -4.27 -15.51 -17.05
CA GLN A 112 -3.50 -15.35 -15.82
C GLN A 112 -3.64 -16.56 -14.89
N LEU A 113 -4.86 -17.09 -14.72
CA LEU A 113 -5.09 -18.30 -13.91
C LEU A 113 -4.39 -19.53 -14.49
N LEU A 114 -4.39 -19.67 -15.82
CA LEU A 114 -3.69 -20.74 -16.52
C LEU A 114 -2.17 -20.66 -16.30
N LEU A 115 -1.57 -19.47 -16.41
CA LEU A 115 -0.16 -19.27 -16.09
C LEU A 115 0.16 -19.63 -14.63
N ILE A 116 -0.71 -19.25 -13.70
CA ILE A 116 -0.52 -19.60 -12.28
C ILE A 116 -0.60 -21.12 -12.10
N LYS A 117 -1.50 -21.81 -12.81
CA LYS A 117 -1.63 -23.27 -12.75
C LYS A 117 -0.39 -23.99 -13.31
N LEU A 118 0.10 -23.54 -14.46
CA LEU A 118 1.18 -24.21 -15.19
C LEU A 118 2.57 -23.89 -14.62
N GLU A 119 2.79 -22.63 -14.25
CA GLU A 119 4.13 -22.11 -13.91
C GLU A 119 4.25 -21.67 -12.45
N GLY A 120 3.15 -21.64 -11.69
CA GLY A 120 3.12 -21.09 -10.33
C GLY A 120 3.38 -19.59 -10.31
N THR A 121 3.17 -18.89 -11.42
CA THR A 121 3.52 -17.48 -11.63
C THR A 121 2.50 -16.82 -12.57
N PHE A 122 2.55 -15.50 -12.77
CA PHE A 122 1.60 -14.77 -13.62
C PHE A 122 2.33 -13.84 -14.62
N SER A 123 1.65 -13.29 -15.62
CA SER A 123 2.29 -12.35 -16.55
C SER A 123 2.23 -10.92 -16.04
N LEU A 124 3.31 -10.16 -16.25
CA LEU A 124 3.39 -8.71 -16.03
C LEU A 124 3.28 -7.90 -17.34
N ALA A 125 2.82 -8.53 -18.42
CA ALA A 125 2.59 -7.83 -19.68
C ALA A 125 1.43 -6.83 -19.54
N LEU A 126 1.57 -5.64 -20.12
CA LEU A 126 0.57 -4.56 -20.02
C LEU A 126 -0.84 -5.00 -20.45
N LYS A 127 -0.93 -5.87 -21.45
CA LYS A 127 -2.19 -6.38 -22.00
C LYS A 127 -2.84 -7.51 -21.18
N LEU A 128 -2.15 -8.01 -20.15
CA LEU A 128 -2.63 -9.12 -19.33
C LEU A 128 -2.84 -8.74 -17.87
N VAL A 129 -2.44 -7.53 -17.45
CA VAL A 129 -2.61 -7.06 -16.08
C VAL A 129 -3.56 -5.88 -16.08
N THR A 130 -4.66 -6.00 -15.36
CA THR A 130 -5.56 -4.87 -15.15
C THR A 130 -4.90 -3.83 -14.24
N ASN A 131 -5.33 -2.58 -14.32
CA ASN A 131 -4.82 -1.52 -13.45
C ASN A 131 -5.03 -1.84 -11.95
N GLN A 132 -6.14 -2.53 -11.63
CA GLN A 132 -6.45 -2.96 -10.27
C GLN A 132 -5.44 -4.01 -9.78
N GLU A 133 -5.18 -5.05 -10.56
CA GLU A 133 -4.18 -6.08 -10.22
C GLU A 133 -2.77 -5.50 -10.09
N ALA A 134 -2.42 -4.53 -10.94
CA ALA A 134 -1.14 -3.83 -10.84
C ALA A 134 -1.00 -3.05 -9.52
N ILE A 135 -2.07 -2.37 -9.09
CA ILE A 135 -2.12 -1.66 -7.81
C ILE A 135 -2.01 -2.64 -6.64
N GLU A 136 -2.76 -3.74 -6.68
CA GLU A 136 -2.72 -4.78 -5.64
C GLU A 136 -1.33 -5.38 -5.52
N PHE A 137 -0.71 -5.76 -6.64
CA PHE A 137 0.65 -6.30 -6.63
C PHE A 137 1.68 -5.26 -6.17
N THR A 138 1.58 -4.01 -6.63
CA THR A 138 2.49 -2.93 -6.18
C THR A 138 2.37 -2.67 -4.68
N ASN A 139 1.15 -2.69 -4.15
CA ASN A 139 0.92 -2.56 -2.71
C ASN A 139 1.51 -3.73 -1.93
N PHE A 140 1.33 -4.96 -2.42
CA PHE A 140 1.98 -6.12 -1.84
C PHE A 140 3.50 -5.99 -1.85
N LEU A 141 4.10 -5.58 -2.97
CA LEU A 141 5.55 -5.40 -3.08
C LEU A 141 6.05 -4.37 -2.08
N PHE A 142 5.37 -3.22 -1.98
CA PHE A 142 5.73 -2.22 -0.99
C PHE A 142 5.65 -2.77 0.43
N ASP A 143 4.51 -3.34 0.81
CA ASP A 143 4.30 -3.91 2.16
C ASP A 143 5.37 -4.99 2.47
N TYR A 144 5.67 -5.88 1.50
CA TYR A 144 6.71 -6.90 1.64
C TYR A 144 8.11 -6.31 1.84
N PHE A 145 8.51 -5.33 1.04
CA PHE A 145 9.83 -4.68 1.16
C PHE A 145 9.96 -4.00 2.52
N MET A 146 8.88 -3.36 2.94
CA MET A 146 8.82 -2.63 4.19
C MET A 146 8.87 -3.52 5.42
N ASP A 147 8.16 -4.63 5.41
CA ASP A 147 8.13 -5.57 6.53
C ASP A 147 9.44 -6.35 6.67
N ASN A 148 10.12 -6.60 5.54
CA ASN A 148 11.40 -7.32 5.50
C ASN A 148 12.63 -6.39 5.45
N GLU A 149 12.44 -5.07 5.62
CA GLU A 149 13.51 -4.06 5.61
C GLU A 149 14.41 -4.12 4.36
N ILE A 150 13.81 -4.44 3.22
CA ILE A 150 14.51 -4.51 1.93
C ILE A 150 14.73 -3.07 1.43
N PRO A 151 15.98 -2.66 1.15
CA PRO A 151 16.27 -1.33 0.64
C PRO A 151 15.56 -1.01 -0.68
N MET A 152 15.14 0.24 -0.83
CA MET A 152 14.51 0.77 -2.06
C MET A 152 15.17 2.09 -2.46
N TRP A 153 15.13 2.40 -3.75
CA TRP A 153 15.56 3.71 -4.24
C TRP A 153 14.74 4.84 -3.62
N ASN A 154 15.38 5.97 -3.32
CA ASN A 154 14.70 7.15 -2.77
C ASN A 154 13.52 7.63 -3.65
N GLN A 155 13.67 7.54 -4.98
CA GLN A 155 12.60 7.89 -5.92
C GLN A 155 11.36 7.00 -5.78
N MET A 156 11.51 5.74 -5.35
CA MET A 156 10.39 4.86 -5.11
C MET A 156 9.58 5.29 -3.90
N HIS A 157 10.25 5.74 -2.82
CA HIS A 157 9.54 6.32 -1.68
C HIS A 157 8.72 7.54 -2.11
N GLU A 158 9.25 8.41 -2.98
CA GLU A 158 8.51 9.56 -3.50
C GLU A 158 7.29 9.16 -4.36
N LEU A 159 7.49 8.26 -5.34
CA LEU A 159 6.42 7.80 -6.23
C LEU A 159 5.32 7.07 -5.45
N TYR A 160 5.71 6.17 -4.54
CA TYR A 160 4.75 5.44 -3.72
C TYR A 160 3.98 6.37 -2.79
N ARG A 161 4.65 7.35 -2.16
CA ARG A 161 4.00 8.38 -1.33
C ARG A 161 2.95 9.17 -2.09
N LYS A 162 3.22 9.52 -3.35
CA LYS A 162 2.26 10.24 -4.23
C LYS A 162 1.04 9.39 -4.57
N GLN A 163 1.21 8.07 -4.72
CA GLN A 163 0.13 7.16 -5.12
C GLN A 163 -0.65 6.56 -3.94
N ASN A 164 0.01 6.33 -2.81
CA ASN A 164 -0.48 5.54 -1.67
C ASN A 164 -0.13 6.23 -0.34
N ASN A 165 -0.48 7.51 -0.25
CA ASN A 165 -0.04 8.41 0.83
C ASN A 165 -0.26 7.85 2.24
N ARG A 166 -1.50 7.44 2.54
CA ARG A 166 -1.87 6.92 3.86
C ARG A 166 -1.00 5.73 4.28
N LYS A 167 -0.81 4.76 3.38
CA LYS A 167 0.01 3.57 3.64
C LYS A 167 1.46 3.95 3.89
N TRP A 168 2.00 4.84 3.05
CA TRP A 168 3.36 5.34 3.22
C TRP A 168 3.56 6.03 4.58
N VAL A 169 2.66 6.94 4.96
CA VAL A 169 2.74 7.62 6.28
C VAL A 169 2.58 6.65 7.44
N TYR A 170 1.70 5.65 7.31
CA TYR A 170 1.53 4.61 8.33
C TYR A 170 2.81 3.81 8.55
N TRP A 171 3.51 3.47 7.47
CA TRP A 171 4.81 2.82 7.58
C TRP A 171 5.86 3.70 8.27
N MET A 172 5.93 4.99 7.91
CA MET A 172 6.83 5.95 8.54
C MET A 172 6.57 6.04 10.06
N LEU A 173 5.30 5.98 10.48
CA LEU A 173 4.91 5.89 11.89
C LEU A 173 5.44 4.61 12.54
N LYS A 174 5.25 3.46 11.88
CA LYS A 174 5.70 2.17 12.40
C LYS A 174 7.21 2.10 12.62
N LYS A 175 7.99 2.73 11.75
CA LYS A 175 9.46 2.77 11.84
C LYS A 175 10.01 3.97 12.61
N LYS A 176 9.16 4.87 13.12
CA LYS A 176 9.57 6.13 13.75
C LYS A 176 10.53 6.95 12.86
N ILE A 177 10.22 7.05 11.58
CA ILE A 177 11.00 7.86 10.63
C ILE A 177 10.25 9.15 10.35
N CYS A 178 10.93 10.29 10.42
CA CYS A 178 10.31 11.57 10.19
C CYS A 178 9.82 11.69 8.73
N VAL A 179 8.54 11.99 8.53
CA VAL A 179 7.97 12.17 7.16
C VAL A 179 8.55 13.36 6.41
N ILE A 180 9.15 14.32 7.10
CA ILE A 180 9.76 15.52 6.50
C ILE A 180 11.24 15.29 6.19
N THR A 181 12.01 14.79 7.16
CA THR A 181 13.47 14.75 7.09
C THR A 181 14.04 13.37 6.75
N GLY A 182 13.24 12.31 6.82
CA GLY A 182 13.71 10.93 6.66
C GLY A 182 14.59 10.43 7.82
N LYS A 183 14.81 11.24 8.86
CA LYS A 183 15.62 10.85 10.02
C LYS A 183 14.88 9.87 10.94
N PRO A 184 15.57 8.87 11.52
CA PRO A 184 14.98 7.95 12.49
C PRO A 184 14.67 8.65 13.83
N ASN A 185 14.09 7.90 14.78
CA ASN A 185 13.75 8.36 16.13
C ASN A 185 12.74 9.53 16.18
N ALA A 186 11.82 9.56 15.23
CA ALA A 186 10.75 10.54 15.18
C ALA A 186 9.75 10.39 16.34
N GLN A 187 9.27 11.53 16.81
CA GLN A 187 8.24 11.67 17.84
C GLN A 187 6.85 11.70 17.20
N LEU A 188 5.85 11.18 17.91
CA LEU A 188 4.47 11.19 17.46
C LEU A 188 3.86 12.58 17.71
N ALA A 189 3.49 13.28 16.63
CA ALA A 189 2.86 14.60 16.70
C ALA A 189 1.36 14.51 16.50
N HIS A 190 0.60 15.26 17.31
CA HIS A 190 -0.85 15.38 17.18
C HIS A 190 -1.21 16.46 16.17
N ILE A 191 -1.78 16.09 15.03
CA ILE A 191 -2.05 17.03 13.94
C ILE A 191 -3.43 17.66 14.07
N SER A 192 -4.53 16.91 14.00
CA SER A 192 -5.87 17.53 13.98
C SER A 192 -6.27 18.14 15.33
N LYS A 193 -6.16 17.37 16.42
CA LYS A 193 -6.42 17.81 17.79
C LYS A 193 -5.17 17.57 18.63
N SER A 194 -4.57 18.64 19.18
CA SER A 194 -3.40 18.52 20.07
C SER A 194 -3.75 17.73 21.33
N ALA A 195 -2.74 17.17 22.00
CA ALA A 195 -2.93 16.50 23.29
C ALA A 195 -3.63 17.43 24.30
N GLY A 196 -3.31 18.73 24.32
CA GLY A 196 -3.99 19.73 25.15
C GLY A 196 -5.46 19.91 24.81
N ALA A 197 -5.81 19.99 23.53
CA ALA A 197 -7.21 20.09 23.07
C ALA A 197 -8.04 18.84 23.36
N LEU A 198 -7.39 17.69 23.57
CA LEU A 198 -8.02 16.45 24.04
C LEU A 198 -8.19 16.42 25.57
N GLY A 199 -7.63 17.38 26.32
CA GLY A 199 -7.59 17.36 27.80
C GLY A 199 -6.43 16.55 28.38
N GLY A 200 -5.40 16.27 27.56
CA GLY A 200 -4.21 15.51 27.90
C GLY A 200 -4.22 14.07 27.36
N TYR A 201 -3.06 13.41 27.41
CA TYR A 201 -2.87 12.04 26.90
C TYR A 201 -3.81 11.00 27.50
N ARG A 202 -4.33 11.23 28.72
CA ARG A 202 -5.31 10.34 29.38
C ARG A 202 -6.61 10.18 28.61
N PHE A 203 -6.96 11.14 27.75
CA PHE A 203 -8.15 11.13 26.90
C PHE A 203 -7.83 10.85 25.43
N ASP A 204 -6.57 10.60 25.10
CA ASP A 204 -6.17 10.25 23.75
C ASP A 204 -6.58 8.80 23.46
N GLY A 205 -7.62 8.63 22.63
CA GLY A 205 -8.09 7.33 22.15
C GLY A 205 -7.57 6.96 20.76
N GLY A 206 -6.82 7.86 20.11
CA GLY A 206 -6.33 7.66 18.73
C GLY A 206 -7.39 7.87 17.64
N ILE A 207 -8.49 7.10 17.69
CA ILE A 207 -9.49 7.05 16.62
C ILE A 207 -10.09 8.44 16.34
N GLY A 208 -10.13 8.80 15.06
CA GLY A 208 -10.67 10.07 14.58
C GLY A 208 -9.67 11.24 14.62
N ASN A 209 -8.55 11.10 15.33
CA ASN A 209 -7.47 12.08 15.32
C ASN A 209 -6.39 11.70 14.28
N SER A 210 -5.55 12.67 13.91
CA SER A 210 -4.52 12.52 12.88
C SER A 210 -3.13 12.76 13.45
N TYR A 211 -2.18 11.96 12.99
CA TYR A 211 -0.83 11.90 13.53
C TYR A 211 0.23 11.89 12.44
N LEU A 212 1.44 12.35 12.79
CA LEU A 212 2.62 12.22 11.95
C LEU A 212 3.85 11.89 12.82
N PRO A 213 4.81 11.11 12.31
CA PRO A 213 6.12 10.96 12.93
C PRO A 213 6.98 12.15 12.49
N LEU A 214 7.37 13.00 13.43
CA LEU A 214 8.17 14.20 13.18
C LEU A 214 9.47 14.17 13.98
N SER A 215 10.58 14.66 13.41
CA SER A 215 11.79 14.91 14.20
C SER A 215 11.52 16.02 15.23
N ALA A 216 12.32 16.09 16.30
CA ALA A 216 12.12 17.06 17.38
C ALA A 216 11.96 18.52 16.86
N GLU A 217 12.77 18.92 15.88
CA GLU A 217 12.69 20.22 15.20
C GLU A 217 11.28 20.53 14.64
N TRP A 218 10.67 19.57 13.94
CA TRP A 218 9.35 19.73 13.34
C TRP A 218 8.22 19.49 14.33
N HIS A 219 8.46 18.66 15.35
CA HIS A 219 7.49 18.33 16.40
C HIS A 219 7.22 19.54 17.31
N ILE A 220 8.28 20.22 17.76
CA ILE A 220 8.17 21.38 18.67
C ILE A 220 7.29 22.49 18.08
N GLY A 221 7.43 22.78 16.78
CA GLY A 221 6.64 23.80 16.10
C GLY A 221 5.14 23.51 16.03
N VAL A 222 4.73 22.26 16.21
CA VAL A 222 3.32 21.82 16.17
C VAL A 222 2.74 21.78 17.58
N ASP A 223 3.41 21.10 18.51
CA ASP A 223 2.87 20.79 19.82
C ASP A 223 3.14 21.88 20.87
N HIS A 224 4.13 22.75 20.62
CA HIS A 224 4.46 23.88 21.51
C HIS A 224 4.15 25.27 20.91
N GLY A 225 3.51 25.33 19.72
CA GLY A 225 2.98 26.58 19.16
C GLY A 225 4.01 27.64 18.78
N VAL A 226 5.30 27.30 18.74
CA VAL A 226 6.38 28.27 18.53
C VAL A 226 6.44 28.74 17.07
N GLY A 227 6.47 30.06 16.86
CA GLY A 227 6.88 30.68 15.59
C GLY A 227 6.07 30.32 14.34
N GLY A 228 4.76 30.03 14.50
CA GLY A 228 3.90 29.63 13.38
C GLY A 228 4.19 28.23 12.82
N GLY A 229 4.82 27.35 13.62
CA GLY A 229 5.30 26.05 13.18
C GLY A 229 4.25 25.14 12.52
N ARG A 230 2.98 25.16 12.98
CA ARG A 230 1.90 24.42 12.31
C ARG A 230 1.64 24.90 10.87
N LYS A 231 1.70 26.20 10.61
CA LYS A 231 1.57 26.74 9.24
C LYS A 231 2.74 26.32 8.37
N LYS A 232 3.96 26.37 8.90
CA LYS A 232 5.19 25.90 8.22
C LYS A 232 5.11 24.40 7.90
N LEU A 233 4.69 23.58 8.86
CA LEU A 233 4.47 22.15 8.65
C LEU A 233 3.45 21.91 7.53
N MET A 234 2.27 22.53 7.61
CA MET A 234 1.23 22.31 6.60
C MET A 234 1.66 22.76 5.19
N ALA A 235 2.46 23.82 5.09
CA ALA A 235 3.06 24.22 3.82
C ALA A 235 4.03 23.16 3.30
N LYS A 236 4.94 22.65 4.16
CA LYS A 236 5.90 21.61 3.78
C LYS A 236 5.20 20.31 3.38
N LEU A 237 4.19 19.88 4.13
CA LEU A 237 3.39 18.70 3.84
C LEU A 237 2.72 18.77 2.46
N ARG A 238 2.21 19.94 2.06
CA ARG A 238 1.67 20.15 0.70
C ARG A 238 2.76 20.06 -0.37
N GLU A 239 3.92 20.65 -0.14
CA GLU A 239 5.06 20.61 -1.06
C GLU A 239 5.52 19.16 -1.33
N ILE A 240 5.56 18.33 -0.28
CA ILE A 240 6.02 16.94 -0.37
C ILE A 240 4.89 15.94 -0.60
N TYR A 241 3.65 16.39 -0.81
CA TYR A 241 2.46 15.54 -0.97
C TYR A 241 2.30 14.54 0.19
N VAL A 242 2.24 15.02 1.44
CA VAL A 242 1.97 14.19 2.64
C VAL A 242 0.70 14.67 3.32
N GLU A 243 -0.22 13.75 3.57
CA GLU A 243 -1.41 13.98 4.39
C GLU A 243 -1.22 13.38 5.78
N PRO A 244 -1.72 14.04 6.85
CA PRO A 244 -1.71 13.48 8.20
C PRO A 244 -2.44 12.13 8.27
N PHE A 245 -1.89 11.17 9.01
CA PHE A 245 -2.50 9.86 9.15
C PHE A 245 -3.63 9.91 10.18
N GLN A 246 -4.87 10.00 9.72
CA GLN A 246 -6.03 9.85 10.58
C GLN A 246 -6.20 8.39 11.01
N ILE A 247 -6.22 8.09 12.30
CA ILE A 247 -6.49 6.72 12.76
C ILE A 247 -7.98 6.44 12.62
N LYS A 248 -8.33 5.34 11.94
CA LYS A 248 -9.70 4.95 11.62
C LYS A 248 -10.13 3.65 12.29
N THR A 249 -9.20 2.75 12.61
CA THR A 249 -9.52 1.43 13.16
C THR A 249 -8.86 1.19 14.52
N SER A 250 -9.37 0.19 15.25
CA SER A 250 -8.81 -0.21 16.55
C SER A 250 -7.46 -0.91 16.37
N GLU A 251 -7.29 -1.65 15.28
CA GLU A 251 -6.06 -2.35 14.90
C GLU A 251 -4.91 -1.35 14.68
N GLU A 252 -5.20 -0.23 14.00
CA GLU A 252 -4.23 0.84 13.80
C GLU A 252 -3.76 1.44 15.14
N VAL A 253 -4.68 1.66 16.10
CA VAL A 253 -4.32 2.13 17.45
C VAL A 253 -3.48 1.08 18.18
N LYS A 254 -3.88 -0.18 18.14
CA LYS A 254 -3.16 -1.29 18.80
C LYS A 254 -1.71 -1.37 18.31
N GLU A 255 -1.49 -1.31 17.00
CA GLU A 255 -0.15 -1.34 16.43
C GLU A 255 0.66 -0.12 16.87
N LEU A 256 0.12 1.09 16.71
CA LEU A 256 0.86 2.31 17.05
C LEU A 256 1.12 2.44 18.56
N LYS A 257 0.23 1.94 19.42
CA LYS A 257 0.42 1.94 20.87
C LYS A 257 1.62 1.08 21.31
N LYS A 258 1.91 -0.01 20.61
CA LYS A 258 3.12 -0.82 20.84
C LYS A 258 4.40 -0.03 20.55
N ILE A 259 4.37 0.85 19.55
CA ILE A 259 5.52 1.67 19.11
C ILE A 259 5.67 2.95 19.94
N TYR A 260 4.56 3.49 20.43
CA TYR A 260 4.46 4.75 21.17
C TYR A 260 3.78 4.53 22.55
N PRO A 261 4.45 3.87 23.52
CA PRO A 261 3.83 3.40 24.77
C PRO A 261 3.25 4.49 25.69
N GLY A 262 3.55 5.77 25.45
CA GLY A 262 2.99 6.91 26.18
C GLY A 262 1.68 7.49 25.62
N HIS A 263 1.29 7.06 24.42
CA HIS A 263 0.15 7.60 23.67
C HIS A 263 -1.07 6.67 23.73
N PHE A 264 -2.21 7.15 23.22
CA PHE A 264 -3.44 6.35 23.12
C PHE A 264 -3.92 5.77 24.46
N ARG A 265 -3.78 6.52 25.56
CA ARG A 265 -4.06 5.99 26.92
C ARG A 265 -5.54 5.71 27.16
N ALA A 266 -6.43 6.43 26.48
CA ALA A 266 -7.88 6.20 26.58
C ALA A 266 -8.35 4.99 25.75
N PHE A 267 -7.51 4.49 24.83
CA PHE A 267 -7.86 3.32 24.04
C PHE A 267 -7.84 2.06 24.91
N LYS A 268 -9.04 1.50 25.13
CA LYS A 268 -9.27 0.21 25.78
C LYS A 268 -9.50 -0.85 24.71
N GLU A 269 -8.71 -1.92 24.74
CA GLU A 269 -8.97 -3.07 23.89
C GLU A 269 -10.29 -3.72 24.34
N LYS A 270 -11.28 -3.80 23.46
CA LYS A 270 -12.47 -4.63 23.73
C LYS A 270 -11.99 -6.08 23.84
N GLY A 271 -12.02 -6.64 25.06
CA GLY A 271 -11.59 -8.02 25.33
C GLY A 271 -10.83 -8.27 26.63
N VAL A 272 -10.60 -7.27 27.49
CA VAL A 272 -10.15 -7.51 28.88
C VAL A 272 -11.25 -7.02 29.80
N ASN A 273 -12.00 -7.96 30.37
CA ASN A 273 -12.91 -7.72 31.49
C ASN A 273 -12.06 -7.22 32.67
N ASN A 274 -11.90 -5.91 32.80
CA ASN A 274 -11.62 -5.32 34.10
C ASN A 274 -12.97 -5.14 34.80
N GLU A 275 -13.56 -6.25 35.24
CA GLU A 275 -14.45 -6.23 36.39
C GLU A 275 -13.57 -5.87 37.58
N CYS A 276 -13.48 -4.57 37.84
CA CYS A 276 -13.00 -4.09 39.12
C CYS A 276 -14.06 -4.51 40.14
N THR A 277 -13.82 -5.62 40.84
CA THR A 277 -14.50 -5.95 42.08
C THR A 277 -14.45 -4.73 42.98
N LYS A 278 -15.61 -4.10 43.16
CA LYS A 278 -15.85 -3.31 44.37
C LYS A 278 -15.85 -4.32 45.51
N GLN A 279 -14.82 -4.27 46.35
CA GLN A 279 -14.90 -4.80 47.70
C GLN A 279 -15.17 -3.61 48.62
N ASP A 280 -16.37 -3.68 49.21
CA ASP A 280 -16.89 -3.09 50.45
C ASP A 280 -16.18 -1.87 51.07
#